data_AF-A0A929IJ59-F1
#
_entry.id   AF-A0A929IJ59-F1
#
_cell.length_a   1.000
_cell.length_b   1.000
_cell.length_c   1.000
_cell.angle_alpha   90.00
_cell.angle_beta   90.00
_cell.angle_gamma   90.00
#
_symmetry.space_group_name_H-M   'P 1'
#
loop_
_entity.id
_entity.type
_entity.pdbx_description
1 polymer ?
#
loop_
_entity_poly.entity_id
_entity_poly.type
_entity_poly.pdbx_seq_one_letter_code
_entity_poly.pdbx_strand_id
1 'polypeptide(L)'
;MQTYEQLSGAEGKKIYYRAERFPAGPLFGKLRPCVEIGGEEFDVQDVSMTGLALLAPVNRLLANQVGENVDYRMRVGSMVLHEGTAKISRVHRSPDNVVIGLGLTTDYIDVACLVTKQQDLLVRHELQKFTQPSDNVDPAYKLIVADVLDMLRRYDGFLAQQRRVTNGVKPFDENDAAEILGLCEERVIPEWRALWRRANELVIPLIDDPEALGSIKLYTERLLTPEFQIGPICRRAYEKPLGYPGDFLFMNKIYEWEYEGSTLFARLVHRLGLEIGHCVTARMEAMLQTITDTMNSKAGGSTARITSVGAGPAQEVQNYLRQQRPPRPVEFTLIDQEKEALAHAYDKIYPLTVASSGAAQVSCLQVSFMEMLKGQGMFSPLAPQDLIYSMGLADYLPPARARNFVASLYRQLAPGGTLVIGNVKNTAESTFWPMEVICDWSLLYRDEAQMWAMAEGLDTEHAAVKTDSTGQVLLMYLRRP
;
A
#
# COMPACT_ATOMS: atom_id res chain seq x y z
N MET A 1 37.66 15.83 -19.62
CA MET A 1 37.78 14.77 -20.63
C MET A 1 38.78 13.77 -20.09
N GLN A 2 38.38 12.53 -19.79
CA GLN A 2 39.31 11.50 -19.27
C GLN A 2 40.27 11.08 -20.38
N THR A 3 41.55 10.85 -20.05
CA THR A 3 42.52 10.31 -21.02
C THR A 3 42.31 8.80 -21.18
N TYR A 4 42.69 8.23 -22.32
CA TYR A 4 42.46 6.80 -22.63
C TYR A 4 43.08 5.86 -21.58
N GLU A 5 44.20 6.27 -20.97
CA GLU A 5 44.91 5.56 -19.91
C GLU A 5 44.17 5.57 -18.55
N GLN A 6 43.19 6.45 -18.36
CA GLN A 6 42.37 6.55 -17.15
C GLN A 6 41.10 5.69 -17.22
N LEU A 7 40.82 5.07 -18.38
CA LEU A 7 39.71 4.15 -18.55
C LEU A 7 40.14 2.77 -18.02
N SER A 8 39.70 2.45 -16.81
CA SER A 8 39.85 1.10 -16.26
C SER A 8 38.94 0.13 -17.02
N GLY A 9 39.52 -0.95 -17.56
CA GLY A 9 38.77 -2.06 -18.13
C GLY A 9 37.99 -2.82 -17.07
N ALA A 10 37.12 -3.74 -17.50
CA ALA A 10 36.40 -4.61 -16.57
C ALA A 10 37.35 -5.62 -15.91
N GLU A 11 37.13 -5.92 -14.64
CA GLU A 11 37.93 -6.92 -13.89
C GLU A 11 37.12 -8.19 -13.59
N GLY A 12 37.84 -9.31 -13.39
CA GLY A 12 37.24 -10.60 -13.02
C GLY A 12 36.26 -11.13 -14.08
N LYS A 13 35.08 -11.60 -13.64
CA LYS A 13 34.06 -12.18 -14.56
C LYS A 13 33.45 -11.16 -15.52
N LYS A 14 33.62 -9.85 -15.26
CA LYS A 14 33.08 -8.77 -16.11
C LYS A 14 33.90 -8.53 -17.38
N ILE A 15 35.08 -9.17 -17.51
CA ILE A 15 35.89 -9.17 -18.74
C ILE A 15 35.12 -9.83 -19.90
N TYR A 16 34.31 -10.85 -19.61
CA TYR A 16 33.49 -11.51 -20.61
C TYR A 16 32.20 -10.74 -20.81
N TYR A 17 31.98 -10.26 -22.04
CA TYR A 17 30.72 -9.65 -22.41
C TYR A 17 29.57 -10.65 -22.16
N ARG A 18 28.51 -10.16 -21.53
CA ARG A 18 27.25 -10.88 -21.37
C ARG A 18 26.15 -10.01 -21.93
N ALA A 19 25.24 -10.63 -22.67
CA ALA A 19 24.03 -9.95 -23.10
C ALA A 19 23.32 -9.34 -21.89
N GLU A 20 22.86 -8.10 -22.06
CA GLU A 20 22.09 -7.40 -21.05
C GLU A 20 20.85 -8.24 -20.67
N ARG A 21 20.57 -8.30 -19.37
CA ARG A 21 19.41 -9.01 -18.83
C ARG A 21 18.44 -7.98 -18.29
N PHE A 22 17.22 -8.02 -18.78
CA PHE A 22 16.13 -7.14 -18.44
C PHE A 22 15.24 -7.82 -17.39
N PRO A 23 15.10 -7.24 -16.18
CA PRO A 23 14.19 -7.77 -15.18
C PRO A 23 12.74 -7.73 -15.69
N ALA A 24 11.98 -8.81 -15.48
CA ALA A 24 10.65 -8.96 -16.05
C ALA A 24 9.64 -7.91 -15.56
N GLY A 25 9.77 -7.46 -14.30
CA GLY A 25 8.88 -6.45 -13.71
C GLY A 25 8.88 -5.13 -14.49
N PRO A 26 10.03 -4.44 -14.61
CA PRO A 26 10.17 -3.26 -15.45
C PRO A 26 9.88 -3.51 -16.94
N LEU A 27 10.23 -4.68 -17.46
CA LEU A 27 10.10 -4.97 -18.90
C LEU A 27 8.64 -5.20 -19.34
N PHE A 28 7.83 -5.88 -18.54
CA PHE A 28 6.46 -6.27 -18.90
C PHE A 28 5.37 -5.58 -18.05
N GLY A 29 5.72 -4.85 -17.00
CA GLY A 29 4.76 -4.16 -16.14
C GLY A 29 3.80 -5.11 -15.42
N LYS A 30 2.49 -4.85 -15.54
CA LYS A 30 1.42 -5.61 -14.86
C LYS A 30 1.17 -6.99 -15.50
N LEU A 31 1.33 -7.12 -16.81
CA LEU A 31 1.02 -8.36 -17.54
C LEU A 31 2.30 -9.16 -17.79
N ARG A 32 2.73 -9.90 -16.77
CA ARG A 32 3.97 -10.67 -16.80
C ARG A 32 3.77 -12.00 -17.51
N PRO A 33 4.70 -12.38 -18.40
CA PRO A 33 4.68 -13.69 -19.05
C PRO A 33 5.12 -14.80 -18.08
N CYS A 34 4.55 -15.99 -18.27
CA CYS A 34 5.04 -17.24 -17.67
C CYS A 34 5.74 -18.08 -18.74
N VAL A 35 6.54 -19.05 -18.31
CA VAL A 35 7.20 -20.01 -19.19
C VAL A 35 6.71 -21.43 -18.90
N GLU A 36 6.09 -22.00 -19.93
CA GLU A 36 5.77 -23.40 -20.22
C GLU A 36 6.99 -24.32 -20.30
N ILE A 37 7.27 -25.24 -19.37
CA ILE A 37 8.21 -26.36 -19.62
C ILE A 37 7.59 -27.69 -19.18
N GLY A 38 7.39 -28.61 -20.13
CA GLY A 38 6.88 -29.95 -19.81
C GLY A 38 5.50 -29.95 -19.11
N GLY A 39 4.66 -28.95 -19.36
CA GLY A 39 3.35 -28.77 -18.72
C GLY A 39 3.38 -28.00 -17.40
N GLU A 40 4.56 -27.68 -16.86
CA GLU A 40 4.72 -26.86 -15.65
C GLU A 40 5.02 -25.40 -15.99
N GLU A 41 4.38 -24.48 -15.27
CA GLU A 41 4.56 -23.04 -15.49
C GLU A 41 5.55 -22.43 -14.50
N PHE A 42 6.37 -21.51 -15.00
CA PHE A 42 7.38 -20.81 -14.21
C PHE A 42 7.28 -19.30 -14.42
N ASP A 43 7.47 -18.54 -13.34
CA ASP A 43 7.51 -17.08 -13.42
C ASP A 43 8.82 -16.61 -14.04
N VAL A 44 8.75 -15.64 -14.95
CA VAL A 44 9.95 -15.05 -15.54
C VAL A 44 10.52 -14.02 -14.58
N GLN A 45 11.78 -14.22 -14.16
CA GLN A 45 12.52 -13.27 -13.34
C GLN A 45 13.22 -12.22 -14.20
N ASP A 46 13.95 -12.67 -15.22
CA ASP A 46 14.64 -11.82 -16.18
C ASP A 46 14.78 -12.48 -17.55
N VAL A 47 14.92 -11.65 -18.58
CA VAL A 47 15.04 -12.04 -19.98
C VAL A 47 16.28 -11.40 -20.58
N SER A 48 16.95 -12.13 -21.45
CA SER A 48 18.03 -11.62 -22.28
C SER A 48 17.93 -12.21 -23.67
N MET A 49 18.66 -11.63 -24.62
CA MET A 49 18.71 -12.14 -25.98
C MET A 49 19.11 -13.63 -26.05
N THR A 50 19.90 -14.12 -25.10
CA THR A 50 20.45 -15.49 -25.13
C THR A 50 19.87 -16.42 -24.07
N GLY A 51 18.88 -16.00 -23.29
CA GLY A 51 18.38 -16.83 -22.20
C GLY A 51 17.39 -16.18 -21.24
N LEU A 52 16.80 -17.02 -20.40
CA LEU A 52 15.75 -16.69 -19.43
C LEU A 52 16.20 -17.08 -18.02
N ALA A 53 15.78 -16.33 -17.01
CA ALA A 53 15.83 -16.78 -15.62
C ALA A 53 14.39 -16.97 -15.13
N LEU A 54 14.12 -18.15 -14.59
CA LEU A 54 12.79 -18.57 -14.16
C LEU A 54 12.78 -18.77 -12.64
N LEU A 55 11.72 -18.34 -11.99
CA LEU A 55 11.48 -18.52 -10.57
C LEU A 55 10.46 -19.64 -10.36
N ALA A 56 10.79 -20.58 -9.48
CA ALA A 56 9.93 -21.71 -9.12
C ALA A 56 9.81 -21.82 -7.58
N PRO A 57 8.65 -22.28 -7.05
CA PRO A 57 8.54 -22.72 -5.67
C PRO A 57 9.47 -23.91 -5.38
N VAL A 58 9.98 -24.04 -4.16
CA VAL A 58 10.90 -25.12 -3.75
C VAL A 58 10.34 -26.53 -3.99
N ASN A 59 9.00 -26.65 -3.96
CA ASN A 59 8.28 -27.91 -4.07
C ASN A 59 8.06 -28.33 -5.54
N ARG A 60 8.27 -27.43 -6.51
CA ARG A 60 8.19 -27.76 -7.93
C ARG A 60 9.53 -28.35 -8.37
N LEU A 61 9.55 -29.66 -8.55
CA LEU A 61 10.65 -30.36 -9.18
C LEU A 61 10.51 -30.22 -10.70
N LEU A 62 11.39 -29.45 -11.33
CA LEU A 62 11.79 -29.82 -12.69
C LEU A 62 12.50 -31.18 -12.57
N ALA A 63 11.99 -32.18 -13.27
CA ALA A 63 12.64 -33.49 -13.39
C ALA A 63 14.02 -33.41 -14.09
N ASN A 64 14.32 -32.26 -14.71
CA ASN A 64 15.41 -32.10 -15.67
C ASN A 64 16.67 -31.53 -15.01
N GLN A 65 17.82 -32.16 -15.28
CA GLN A 65 19.10 -31.80 -14.70
C GLN A 65 19.78 -30.64 -15.44
N VAL A 66 20.72 -29.95 -14.76
CA VAL A 66 21.61 -28.99 -15.40
C VAL A 66 22.33 -29.69 -16.55
N GLY A 67 22.23 -29.14 -17.75
CA GLY A 67 22.80 -29.72 -18.96
C GLY A 67 21.77 -30.26 -19.95
N GLU A 68 20.53 -30.50 -19.53
CA GLU A 68 19.47 -31.01 -20.40
C GLU A 68 18.87 -29.91 -21.29
N ASN A 69 18.45 -30.30 -22.49
CA ASN A 69 17.69 -29.46 -23.39
C ASN A 69 16.20 -29.63 -23.10
N VAL A 70 15.48 -28.51 -23.05
CA VAL A 70 14.07 -28.44 -22.78
C VAL A 70 13.39 -27.54 -23.81
N ASP A 71 12.24 -27.98 -24.30
CA ASP A 71 11.36 -27.10 -25.06
C ASP A 71 10.58 -26.21 -24.09
N TYR A 72 10.49 -24.94 -24.43
CA TYR A 72 9.79 -23.95 -23.63
C TYR A 72 8.83 -23.12 -24.47
N ARG A 73 7.74 -22.68 -23.84
CA ARG A 73 6.85 -21.64 -24.40
C ARG A 73 6.68 -20.51 -23.41
N MET A 74 7.12 -19.32 -23.80
CA MET A 74 6.88 -18.09 -23.07
C MET A 74 5.54 -17.50 -23.51
N ARG A 75 4.62 -17.29 -22.56
CA ARG A 75 3.22 -16.97 -22.87
C ARG A 75 2.59 -16.00 -21.88
N VAL A 76 1.54 -15.33 -22.36
CA VAL A 76 0.65 -14.46 -21.59
C VAL A 76 -0.77 -14.95 -21.82
N GLY A 77 -1.38 -15.53 -20.78
CA GLY A 77 -2.63 -16.27 -20.94
C GLY A 77 -2.47 -17.40 -21.95
N SER A 78 -3.32 -17.43 -22.99
CA SER A 78 -3.27 -18.42 -24.07
C SER A 78 -2.32 -18.07 -25.22
N MET A 79 -1.75 -16.86 -25.26
CA MET A 79 -0.92 -16.40 -26.37
C MET A 79 0.57 -16.65 -26.13
N VAL A 80 1.23 -17.28 -27.10
CA VAL A 80 2.68 -17.52 -27.10
C VAL A 80 3.41 -16.29 -27.61
N LEU A 81 4.29 -15.73 -26.76
CA LEU A 81 5.16 -14.62 -27.13
C LEU A 81 6.42 -15.11 -27.86
N HIS A 82 7.00 -16.21 -27.36
CA HIS A 82 8.20 -16.85 -27.88
C HIS A 82 8.22 -18.33 -27.47
N GLU A 83 8.74 -19.21 -28.31
CA GLU A 83 8.97 -20.62 -27.99
C GLU A 83 10.25 -21.13 -28.64
N GLY A 84 10.81 -22.21 -28.12
CA GLY A 84 12.03 -22.80 -28.67
C GLY A 84 12.65 -23.82 -27.73
N THR A 85 13.90 -24.21 -28.02
CA THR A 85 14.65 -25.17 -27.21
C THR A 85 15.78 -24.46 -26.47
N ALA A 86 15.84 -24.66 -25.17
CA ALA A 86 16.86 -24.09 -24.30
C ALA A 86 17.55 -25.17 -23.46
N LYS A 87 18.81 -24.94 -23.12
CA LYS A 87 19.56 -25.78 -22.20
C LYS A 87 19.45 -25.23 -20.78
N ILE A 88 19.14 -26.10 -19.82
CA ILE A 88 19.21 -25.75 -18.41
C ILE A 88 20.68 -25.50 -18.05
N SER A 89 21.05 -24.23 -17.93
CA SER A 89 22.43 -23.79 -17.74
C SER A 89 22.82 -23.71 -16.27
N ARG A 90 21.85 -23.45 -15.38
CA ARG A 90 22.06 -23.37 -13.93
C ARG A 90 20.76 -23.59 -13.17
N VAL A 91 20.87 -24.12 -11.95
CA VAL A 91 19.79 -24.18 -10.97
C VAL A 91 20.35 -23.72 -9.63
N HIS A 92 19.79 -22.64 -9.07
CA HIS A 92 20.14 -22.13 -7.75
C HIS A 92 18.96 -22.37 -6.80
N ARG A 93 19.22 -23.06 -5.69
CA ARG A 93 18.20 -23.35 -4.68
C ARG A 93 18.42 -22.48 -3.44
N SER A 94 17.37 -21.81 -3.02
CA SER A 94 17.27 -21.05 -1.77
C SER A 94 16.22 -21.72 -0.86
N PRO A 95 16.17 -21.40 0.44
CA PRO A 95 15.14 -21.92 1.35
C PRO A 95 13.70 -21.64 0.90
N ASP A 96 13.49 -20.53 0.18
CA ASP A 96 12.16 -20.06 -0.21
C ASP A 96 11.83 -20.27 -1.71
N ASN A 97 12.83 -20.45 -2.58
CA ASN A 97 12.64 -20.51 -4.03
C ASN A 97 13.77 -21.23 -4.77
N VAL A 98 13.51 -21.56 -6.04
CA VAL A 98 14.49 -22.09 -6.98
C VAL A 98 14.55 -21.19 -8.21
N VAL A 99 15.76 -20.80 -8.61
CA VAL A 99 15.99 -20.03 -9.83
C VAL A 99 16.63 -20.94 -10.88
N ILE A 100 15.96 -21.10 -12.03
CA ILE A 100 16.42 -21.89 -13.17
C ILE A 100 16.89 -20.95 -14.28
N GLY A 101 18.14 -21.08 -14.70
CA GLY A 101 18.67 -20.33 -15.84
C GLY A 101 18.61 -21.18 -17.10
N LEU A 102 17.87 -20.72 -18.09
CA LEU A 102 17.82 -21.28 -19.43
C LEU A 102 18.76 -20.51 -20.36
N GLY A 103 19.59 -21.23 -21.11
CA GLY A 103 20.39 -20.69 -22.21
C GLY A 103 19.81 -21.18 -23.53
N LEU A 104 19.42 -20.27 -24.41
CA LEU A 104 18.79 -20.64 -25.69
C LEU A 104 19.82 -21.33 -26.58
N THR A 105 19.40 -22.38 -27.27
CA THR A 105 20.31 -23.22 -28.07
C THR A 105 20.02 -23.17 -29.56
N THR A 106 18.77 -22.95 -29.94
CA THR A 106 18.31 -23.00 -31.34
C THR A 106 17.88 -21.64 -31.88
N ASP A 107 17.65 -20.65 -31.00
CA ASP A 107 17.15 -19.33 -31.37
C ASP A 107 17.61 -18.25 -30.38
N TYR A 108 17.25 -16.99 -30.61
CA TYR A 108 17.48 -15.86 -29.72
C TYR A 108 16.19 -15.05 -29.50
N ILE A 109 16.13 -14.34 -28.36
CA ILE A 109 15.00 -13.47 -28.06
C ILE A 109 15.31 -12.05 -28.57
N ASP A 110 14.54 -11.57 -29.54
CA ASP A 110 14.43 -10.14 -29.80
C ASP A 110 13.56 -9.49 -28.71
N VAL A 111 14.23 -8.91 -27.71
CA VAL A 111 13.58 -8.28 -26.56
C VAL A 111 12.64 -7.15 -26.99
N ALA A 112 12.99 -6.38 -28.03
CA ALA A 112 12.15 -5.29 -28.51
C ALA A 112 10.86 -5.83 -29.15
N CYS A 113 10.98 -6.85 -30.02
CA CYS A 113 9.82 -7.52 -30.61
C CYS A 113 8.92 -8.17 -29.54
N LEU A 114 9.53 -8.78 -28.52
CA LEU A 114 8.82 -9.38 -27.40
C LEU A 114 7.97 -8.36 -26.63
N VAL A 115 8.54 -7.18 -26.34
CA VAL A 115 7.83 -6.06 -25.71
C VAL A 115 6.71 -5.54 -26.62
N THR A 116 6.94 -5.39 -27.93
CA THR A 116 5.90 -4.94 -28.87
C THR A 116 4.72 -5.91 -28.95
N LYS A 117 4.97 -7.23 -29.01
CA LYS A 117 3.89 -8.25 -29.00
C LYS A 117 3.08 -8.19 -27.69
N GLN A 118 3.75 -7.99 -26.57
CA GLN A 118 3.11 -7.85 -25.27
C GLN A 118 2.30 -6.54 -25.15
N GLN A 119 2.79 -5.44 -25.75
CA GLN A 119 2.03 -4.19 -25.86
C GLN A 119 0.79 -4.33 -26.75
N ASP A 120 0.87 -4.98 -27.91
CA ASP A 120 -0.31 -5.26 -28.75
C ASP A 120 -1.35 -6.09 -27.99
N LEU A 121 -0.90 -7.09 -27.23
CA LEU A 121 -1.76 -7.88 -26.35
C LEU A 121 -2.43 -7.04 -25.27
N LEU A 122 -1.68 -6.16 -24.60
CA LEU A 122 -2.22 -5.24 -23.61
C LEU A 122 -3.29 -4.34 -24.24
N VAL A 123 -3.00 -3.75 -25.40
CA VAL A 123 -3.96 -2.89 -26.12
C VAL A 123 -5.22 -3.68 -26.48
N ARG A 124 -5.10 -4.90 -27.03
CA ARG A 124 -6.26 -5.74 -27.35
C ARG A 124 -7.08 -6.12 -26.12
N HIS A 125 -6.41 -6.46 -25.01
CA HIS A 125 -7.06 -6.78 -23.76
C HIS A 125 -7.80 -5.57 -23.17
N GLU A 126 -7.17 -4.39 -23.18
CA GLU A 126 -7.84 -3.15 -22.78
C GLU A 126 -9.02 -2.82 -23.70
N LEU A 127 -8.87 -2.96 -25.02
CA LEU A 127 -9.94 -2.77 -26.00
C LEU A 127 -11.14 -3.70 -25.76
N GLN A 128 -10.93 -4.93 -25.30
CA GLN A 128 -12.03 -5.83 -24.93
C GLN A 128 -12.87 -5.27 -23.78
N LYS A 129 -12.27 -4.56 -22.81
CA LYS A 129 -13.02 -3.90 -21.72
C LYS A 129 -13.95 -2.78 -22.22
N PHE A 130 -13.62 -2.13 -23.34
CA PHE A 130 -14.52 -1.15 -23.97
C PHE A 130 -15.76 -1.79 -24.59
N THR A 131 -15.65 -3.05 -25.01
CA THR A 131 -16.76 -3.80 -25.61
C THR A 131 -17.59 -4.59 -24.60
N GLN A 132 -17.16 -4.69 -23.34
CA GLN A 132 -17.91 -5.39 -22.30
C GLN A 132 -19.18 -4.58 -21.95
N PRO A 133 -20.38 -5.14 -22.22
CA PRO A 133 -21.62 -4.51 -21.83
C PRO A 133 -21.66 -4.35 -20.30
N SER A 134 -22.27 -3.26 -19.83
CA SER A 134 -22.51 -3.09 -18.38
C SER A 134 -23.63 -3.98 -17.84
N ASP A 135 -24.07 -5.00 -18.60
CA ASP A 135 -25.30 -5.76 -18.33
C ASP A 135 -25.20 -6.58 -17.03
N ASN A 136 -23.98 -6.97 -16.65
CA ASN A 136 -23.70 -7.69 -15.41
C ASN A 136 -23.62 -6.79 -14.16
N VAL A 137 -23.81 -5.48 -14.32
CA VAL A 137 -23.81 -4.52 -13.19
C VAL A 137 -25.25 -4.27 -12.76
N ASP A 138 -25.52 -4.47 -11.47
CA ASP A 138 -26.83 -4.24 -10.87
C ASP A 138 -27.37 -2.83 -11.20
N PRO A 139 -28.60 -2.69 -11.73
CA PRO A 139 -29.24 -1.40 -11.96
C PRO A 139 -29.25 -0.47 -10.73
N ALA A 140 -29.39 -1.00 -9.51
CA ALA A 140 -29.30 -0.21 -8.28
C ALA A 140 -27.91 0.41 -8.11
N TYR A 141 -26.84 -0.31 -8.45
CA TYR A 141 -25.48 0.25 -8.43
C TYR A 141 -25.29 1.32 -9.51
N LYS A 142 -25.84 1.10 -10.71
CA LYS A 142 -25.82 2.11 -11.79
C LYS A 142 -26.51 3.40 -11.36
N LEU A 143 -27.60 3.31 -10.59
CA LEU A 143 -28.28 4.48 -10.01
C LEU A 143 -27.39 5.21 -9.02
N ILE A 144 -26.68 4.50 -8.13
CA ILE A 144 -25.70 5.14 -7.22
C ILE A 144 -24.62 5.87 -8.00
N VAL A 145 -24.09 5.26 -9.06
CA VAL A 145 -23.10 5.91 -9.93
C VAL A 145 -23.67 7.18 -10.57
N ALA A 146 -24.91 7.14 -11.05
CA ALA A 146 -25.58 8.30 -11.62
C ALA A 146 -25.81 9.41 -10.57
N ASP A 147 -26.26 9.05 -9.37
CA ASP A 147 -26.46 10.00 -8.25
C ASP A 147 -25.14 10.70 -7.87
N VAL A 148 -24.03 9.95 -7.81
CA VAL A 148 -22.70 10.50 -7.51
C VAL A 148 -22.22 11.43 -8.62
N LEU A 149 -22.41 11.05 -9.89
CA LEU A 149 -22.06 11.91 -11.02
C LEU A 149 -22.88 13.21 -11.03
N ASP A 150 -24.19 13.12 -10.78
CA ASP A 150 -25.06 14.28 -10.65
C ASP A 150 -24.59 15.22 -9.54
N MET A 151 -24.29 14.68 -8.35
CA MET A 151 -23.73 15.45 -7.24
C MET A 151 -22.45 16.19 -7.67
N LEU A 152 -21.47 15.47 -8.21
CA LEU A 152 -20.20 16.06 -8.64
C LEU A 152 -20.40 17.17 -9.68
N ARG A 153 -21.24 16.94 -10.70
CA ARG A 153 -21.49 17.92 -11.76
C ARG A 153 -22.26 19.15 -11.29
N ARG A 154 -23.21 19.00 -10.36
CA ARG A 154 -23.90 20.15 -9.73
C ARG A 154 -22.90 21.08 -9.04
N TYR A 155 -22.00 20.52 -8.24
CA TYR A 155 -21.00 21.32 -7.53
C TYR A 155 -19.96 21.93 -8.46
N ASP A 156 -19.50 21.21 -9.50
CA ASP A 156 -18.60 21.77 -10.50
C ASP A 156 -19.22 23.00 -11.21
N GLY A 157 -20.46 22.85 -11.71
CA GLY A 157 -21.20 23.93 -12.35
C GLY A 157 -21.42 25.14 -11.44
N PHE A 158 -21.81 24.89 -10.18
CA PHE A 158 -22.00 25.93 -9.18
C PHE A 158 -20.70 26.69 -8.88
N LEU A 159 -19.61 25.98 -8.59
CA LEU A 159 -18.31 26.59 -8.27
C LEU A 159 -17.74 27.38 -9.44
N ALA A 160 -17.87 26.86 -10.67
CA ALA A 160 -17.47 27.57 -11.89
C ALA A 160 -18.32 28.83 -12.12
N GLN A 161 -19.62 28.81 -11.78
CA GLN A 161 -20.48 29.99 -11.83
C GLN A 161 -20.07 31.03 -10.77
N GLN A 162 -19.88 30.62 -9.51
CA GLN A 162 -19.49 31.55 -8.44
C GLN A 162 -18.18 32.26 -8.75
N ARG A 163 -17.16 31.50 -9.20
CA ARG A 163 -15.88 32.09 -9.62
C ARG A 163 -16.04 33.13 -10.73
N ARG A 164 -16.93 32.88 -11.70
CA ARG A 164 -17.21 33.84 -12.79
C ARG A 164 -17.93 35.09 -12.29
N VAL A 165 -18.96 34.93 -11.45
CA VAL A 165 -19.74 36.04 -10.89
C VAL A 165 -18.84 36.94 -10.04
N THR A 166 -18.06 36.38 -9.13
CA THR A 166 -17.14 37.16 -8.29
C THR A 166 -16.11 37.90 -9.14
N ASN A 167 -15.46 37.24 -10.11
CA ASN A 167 -14.49 37.87 -11.02
C ASN A 167 -15.09 39.03 -11.85
N GLY A 168 -16.40 39.01 -12.12
CA GLY A 168 -17.08 40.11 -12.78
C GLY A 168 -17.21 41.37 -11.91
N VAL A 169 -17.05 41.24 -10.58
CA VAL A 169 -17.18 42.33 -9.60
C VAL A 169 -15.82 42.71 -9.02
N LYS A 170 -15.00 41.73 -8.63
CA LYS A 170 -13.65 41.91 -8.07
C LYS A 170 -12.74 40.73 -8.45
N PRO A 171 -11.41 40.88 -8.48
CA PRO A 171 -10.52 39.72 -8.63
C PRO A 171 -10.83 38.65 -7.58
N PHE A 172 -11.07 37.42 -8.03
CA PHE A 172 -11.31 36.28 -7.15
C PHE A 172 -10.03 35.93 -6.39
N ASP A 173 -10.13 35.82 -5.07
CA ASP A 173 -9.00 35.55 -4.17
C ASP A 173 -9.21 34.28 -3.33
N GLU A 174 -8.22 33.96 -2.48
CA GLU A 174 -8.26 32.76 -1.63
C GLU A 174 -9.28 32.85 -0.48
N ASN A 175 -9.68 34.05 -0.05
CA ASN A 175 -10.73 34.19 0.96
C ASN A 175 -12.09 33.83 0.36
N ASP A 176 -12.36 34.29 -0.88
CA ASP A 176 -13.57 33.89 -1.62
C ASP A 176 -13.61 32.36 -1.80
N ALA A 177 -12.46 31.75 -2.12
CA ALA A 177 -12.33 30.30 -2.27
C ALA A 177 -12.69 29.58 -0.97
N ALA A 178 -12.09 29.98 0.15
CA ALA A 178 -12.31 29.36 1.44
C ALA A 178 -13.77 29.45 1.89
N GLU A 179 -14.40 30.63 1.73
CA GLU A 179 -15.81 30.85 2.09
C GLU A 179 -16.74 29.96 1.27
N ILE A 180 -16.61 29.98 -0.07
CA ILE A 180 -17.47 29.19 -0.96
C ILE A 180 -17.28 27.69 -0.73
N LEU A 181 -16.03 27.24 -0.54
CA LEU A 181 -15.72 25.84 -0.28
C LEU A 181 -16.32 25.39 1.05
N GLY A 182 -16.21 26.19 2.12
CA GLY A 182 -16.84 25.90 3.41
C GLY A 182 -18.36 25.73 3.29
N LEU A 183 -19.04 26.65 2.60
CA LEU A 183 -20.49 26.56 2.35
C LEU A 183 -20.90 25.35 1.50
N CYS A 184 -20.02 24.90 0.61
CA CYS A 184 -20.23 23.68 -0.17
C CYS A 184 -20.02 22.43 0.70
N GLU A 185 -18.96 22.40 1.51
CA GLU A 185 -18.60 21.31 2.41
C GLU A 185 -19.76 20.96 3.35
N GLU A 186 -20.36 21.96 4.00
CA GLU A 186 -21.50 21.80 4.90
C GLU A 186 -22.67 21.01 4.29
N ARG A 187 -22.85 21.11 2.97
CA ARG A 187 -23.93 20.43 2.24
C ARG A 187 -23.50 19.13 1.59
N VAL A 188 -22.32 19.09 0.98
CA VAL A 188 -21.88 17.94 0.18
C VAL A 188 -21.42 16.77 1.04
N ILE A 189 -20.84 17.01 2.23
CA ILE A 189 -20.33 15.91 3.07
C ILE A 189 -21.45 14.98 3.57
N PRO A 190 -22.59 15.47 4.09
CA PRO A 190 -23.70 14.59 4.45
C PRO A 190 -24.27 13.80 3.27
N GLU A 191 -24.39 14.44 2.10
CA GLU A 191 -24.86 13.80 0.85
C GLU A 191 -23.88 12.70 0.41
N TRP A 192 -22.58 13.01 0.38
CA TRP A 192 -21.52 12.07 0.04
C TRP A 192 -21.51 10.85 0.95
N ARG A 193 -21.60 11.04 2.28
CA ARG A 193 -21.67 9.94 3.25
C ARG A 193 -22.91 9.07 3.05
N ALA A 194 -24.05 9.64 2.67
CA ALA A 194 -25.25 8.88 2.39
C ALA A 194 -25.12 8.00 1.12
N LEU A 195 -24.55 8.56 0.04
CA LEU A 195 -24.27 7.82 -1.20
C LEU A 195 -23.25 6.70 -0.97
N TRP A 196 -22.18 6.99 -0.23
CA TRP A 196 -21.19 5.99 0.17
C TRP A 196 -21.81 4.83 0.95
N ARG A 197 -22.63 5.10 1.98
CA ARG A 197 -23.30 4.01 2.73
C ARG A 197 -24.18 3.13 1.83
N ARG A 198 -24.99 3.74 0.96
CA ARG A 198 -25.81 2.99 -0.02
C ARG A 198 -24.94 2.17 -0.98
N ALA A 199 -23.78 2.69 -1.39
CA ALA A 199 -22.84 1.95 -2.22
C ALA A 199 -22.25 0.74 -1.49
N ASN A 200 -21.85 0.90 -0.22
CA ASN A 200 -21.36 -0.19 0.61
C ASN A 200 -22.40 -1.31 0.77
N GLU A 201 -23.67 -0.97 1.00
CA GLU A 201 -24.77 -1.95 1.10
C GLU A 201 -24.88 -2.85 -0.14
N LEU A 202 -24.56 -2.31 -1.32
CA LEU A 202 -24.60 -3.06 -2.58
C LEU A 202 -23.32 -3.84 -2.87
N VAL A 203 -22.15 -3.31 -2.48
CA VAL A 203 -20.86 -3.89 -2.90
C VAL A 203 -20.25 -4.83 -1.86
N ILE A 204 -20.39 -4.58 -0.57
CA ILE A 204 -19.82 -5.46 0.48
C ILE A 204 -20.29 -6.92 0.33
N PRO A 205 -21.57 -7.22 0.02
CA PRO A 205 -22.01 -8.60 -0.21
C PRO A 205 -21.32 -9.32 -1.38
N LEU A 206 -20.64 -8.58 -2.26
CA LEU A 206 -19.99 -9.09 -3.47
C LEU A 206 -18.50 -9.39 -3.26
N ILE A 207 -17.95 -9.20 -2.06
CA ILE A 207 -16.53 -9.47 -1.75
C ILE A 207 -16.12 -10.91 -2.12
N ASP A 208 -17.01 -11.87 -1.88
CA ASP A 208 -16.79 -13.29 -2.16
C ASP A 208 -17.23 -13.70 -3.59
N ASP A 209 -17.62 -12.73 -4.43
CA ASP A 209 -17.95 -12.90 -5.85
C ASP A 209 -17.01 -12.06 -6.73
N PRO A 210 -15.85 -12.61 -7.13
CA PRO A 210 -14.85 -11.87 -7.90
C PRO A 210 -15.33 -11.38 -9.27
N GLU A 211 -16.29 -12.08 -9.89
CA GLU A 211 -16.81 -11.72 -11.21
C GLU A 211 -17.76 -10.51 -11.10
N ALA A 212 -18.69 -10.54 -10.14
CA ALA A 212 -19.57 -9.43 -9.86
C ALA A 212 -18.81 -8.19 -9.37
N LEU A 213 -17.89 -8.36 -8.41
CA LEU A 213 -17.04 -7.27 -7.92
C LEU A 213 -16.16 -6.70 -9.04
N GLY A 214 -15.57 -7.55 -9.88
CA GLY A 214 -14.79 -7.14 -11.05
C GLY A 214 -15.61 -6.29 -12.03
N SER A 215 -16.86 -6.68 -12.30
CA SER A 215 -17.77 -5.93 -13.18
C SER A 215 -18.10 -4.55 -12.59
N ILE A 216 -18.35 -4.47 -11.28
CA ILE A 216 -18.58 -3.20 -10.57
C ILE A 216 -17.33 -2.31 -10.60
N LYS A 217 -16.15 -2.87 -10.34
CA LYS A 217 -14.89 -2.12 -10.39
C LYS A 217 -14.65 -1.55 -11.78
N LEU A 218 -14.77 -2.35 -12.84
CA LEU A 218 -14.61 -1.88 -14.23
C LEU A 218 -15.60 -0.77 -14.60
N TYR A 219 -16.86 -0.91 -14.18
CA TYR A 219 -17.88 0.11 -14.42
C TYR A 219 -17.56 1.43 -13.70
N THR A 220 -17.07 1.33 -12.46
CA THR A 220 -16.69 2.48 -11.62
C THR A 220 -15.42 3.15 -12.13
N GLU A 221 -14.42 2.36 -12.50
CA GLU A 221 -13.15 2.82 -13.08
C GLU A 221 -13.38 3.65 -14.34
N ARG A 222 -14.39 3.28 -15.14
CA ARG A 222 -14.75 4.01 -16.35
C ARG A 222 -15.49 5.34 -16.09
N LEU A 223 -16.31 5.40 -15.04
CA LEU A 223 -17.28 6.50 -14.85
C LEU A 223 -16.96 7.42 -13.66
N LEU A 224 -16.69 6.85 -12.48
CA LEU A 224 -16.48 7.64 -11.26
C LEU A 224 -15.01 7.92 -10.99
N THR A 225 -14.15 6.93 -11.17
CA THR A 225 -12.73 7.04 -10.84
C THR A 225 -12.05 8.26 -11.50
N PRO A 226 -12.28 8.60 -12.78
CA PRO A 226 -11.69 9.80 -13.38
C PRO A 226 -12.16 11.09 -12.71
N GLU A 227 -13.41 11.14 -12.25
CA GLU A 227 -13.97 12.31 -11.55
C GLU A 227 -13.35 12.48 -10.16
N PHE A 228 -13.13 11.39 -9.42
CA PHE A 228 -12.45 11.46 -8.12
C PHE A 228 -10.95 11.77 -8.27
N GLN A 229 -10.30 11.31 -9.34
CA GLN A 229 -8.90 11.65 -9.62
C GLN A 229 -8.67 13.13 -9.96
N ILE A 230 -9.72 13.93 -10.13
CA ILE A 230 -9.59 15.39 -10.18
C ILE A 230 -9.02 15.91 -8.84
N GLY A 231 -9.42 15.29 -7.72
CA GLY A 231 -8.87 15.55 -6.38
C GLY A 231 -7.49 14.91 -6.19
N PRO A 232 -6.45 15.67 -5.78
CA PRO A 232 -5.08 15.14 -5.64
C PRO A 232 -4.93 13.92 -4.72
N ILE A 233 -5.70 13.82 -3.64
CA ILE A 233 -5.60 12.70 -2.68
C ILE A 233 -6.08 11.38 -3.29
N CYS A 234 -7.25 11.37 -3.95
CA CYS A 234 -7.77 10.19 -4.64
C CYS A 234 -6.91 9.82 -5.85
N ARG A 235 -6.37 10.82 -6.57
CA ARG A 235 -5.40 10.58 -7.65
C ARG A 235 -4.18 9.83 -7.13
N ARG A 236 -3.58 10.29 -6.04
CA ARG A 236 -2.40 9.63 -5.45
C ARG A 236 -2.71 8.20 -5.01
N ALA A 237 -3.87 7.99 -4.37
CA ALA A 237 -4.31 6.65 -3.97
C ALA A 237 -4.46 5.70 -5.17
N TYR A 238 -5.01 6.20 -6.28
CA TYR A 238 -5.24 5.41 -7.49
C TYR A 238 -3.97 5.15 -8.30
N GLU A 239 -3.16 6.19 -8.56
CA GLU A 239 -1.95 6.12 -9.37
C GLU A 239 -0.81 5.37 -8.68
N LYS A 240 -0.81 5.31 -7.35
CA LYS A 240 0.15 4.55 -6.53
C LYS A 240 1.60 4.85 -6.95
N PRO A 241 2.06 6.11 -6.85
CA PRO A 241 3.36 6.53 -7.39
C PRO A 241 4.55 5.77 -6.78
N LEU A 242 4.40 5.25 -5.56
CA LEU A 242 5.42 4.42 -4.89
C LEU A 242 5.13 2.90 -4.99
N GLY A 243 4.19 2.51 -5.85
CA GLY A 243 3.82 1.12 -6.13
C GLY A 243 2.72 0.55 -5.24
N TYR A 244 2.24 1.29 -4.24
CA TYR A 244 1.15 0.92 -3.35
C TYR A 244 0.31 2.14 -2.94
N PRO A 245 -0.96 1.96 -2.56
CA PRO A 245 -1.80 3.06 -2.07
C PRO A 245 -1.53 3.36 -0.59
N GLY A 246 -1.82 4.59 -0.14
CA GLY A 246 -1.66 4.95 1.27
C GLY A 246 -0.22 5.14 1.73
N ASP A 247 0.67 5.57 0.83
CA ASP A 247 2.05 5.93 1.18
C ASP A 247 2.14 7.12 2.16
N PHE A 248 3.34 7.43 2.64
CA PHE A 248 3.53 8.45 3.67
C PHE A 248 3.09 9.87 3.24
N LEU A 249 3.15 10.19 1.94
CA LEU A 249 2.67 11.47 1.43
C LEU A 249 1.14 11.51 1.35
N PHE A 250 0.47 10.38 1.07
CA PHE A 250 -0.97 10.27 1.23
C PHE A 250 -1.38 10.49 2.70
N MET A 251 -0.65 9.88 3.64
CA MET A 251 -0.90 10.06 5.08
C MET A 251 -0.72 11.52 5.50
N ASN A 252 0.33 12.20 5.03
CA ASN A 252 0.55 13.63 5.33
C ASN A 252 -0.60 14.52 4.88
N LYS A 253 -1.19 14.27 3.70
CA LYS A 253 -2.36 15.03 3.23
C LYS A 253 -3.54 14.93 4.19
N ILE A 254 -3.76 13.74 4.76
CA ILE A 254 -4.79 13.54 5.78
C ILE A 254 -4.46 14.33 7.05
N TYR A 255 -3.20 14.33 7.51
CA TYR A 255 -2.83 15.07 8.71
C TYR A 255 -2.86 16.59 8.53
N GLU A 256 -2.54 17.08 7.33
CA GLU A 256 -2.60 18.50 6.96
C GLU A 256 -4.05 18.99 6.83
N TRP A 257 -4.93 18.14 6.28
CA TRP A 257 -6.37 18.40 6.14
C TRP A 257 -6.69 19.69 5.34
N GLU A 258 -5.79 20.05 4.42
CA GLU A 258 -5.89 21.25 3.58
C GLU A 258 -6.64 21.00 2.27
N TYR A 259 -7.22 22.05 1.70
CA TYR A 259 -7.81 22.01 0.37
C TYR A 259 -6.74 22.06 -0.72
N GLU A 260 -6.61 20.99 -1.52
CA GLU A 260 -5.66 20.96 -2.64
C GLU A 260 -6.34 20.78 -4.00
N GLY A 261 -5.87 21.53 -5.01
CA GLY A 261 -6.35 21.41 -6.38
C GLY A 261 -6.20 22.69 -7.19
N SER A 262 -6.10 22.54 -8.51
CA SER A 262 -5.94 23.66 -9.46
C SER A 262 -7.23 24.44 -9.71
N THR A 263 -8.39 23.88 -9.33
CA THR A 263 -9.70 24.52 -9.42
C THR A 263 -10.44 24.37 -8.09
N LEU A 264 -11.47 25.20 -7.85
CA LEU A 264 -12.34 25.05 -6.67
C LEU A 264 -12.99 23.66 -6.64
N PHE A 265 -13.43 23.15 -7.80
CA PHE A 265 -14.01 21.82 -7.89
C PHE A 265 -12.99 20.73 -7.52
N ALA A 266 -11.75 20.83 -8.01
CA ALA A 266 -10.68 19.89 -7.63
C ALA A 266 -10.40 19.91 -6.13
N ARG A 267 -10.42 21.09 -5.50
CA ARG A 267 -10.30 21.26 -4.05
C ARG A 267 -11.47 20.62 -3.29
N LEU A 268 -12.70 20.78 -3.79
CA LEU A 268 -13.87 20.14 -3.18
C LEU A 268 -13.81 18.61 -3.31
N VAL A 269 -13.44 18.07 -4.48
CA VAL A 269 -13.26 16.62 -4.68
C VAL A 269 -12.11 16.08 -3.81
N HIS A 270 -11.03 16.84 -3.66
CA HIS A 270 -9.97 16.53 -2.70
C HIS A 270 -10.51 16.42 -1.27
N ARG A 271 -11.37 17.35 -0.85
CA ARG A 271 -12.03 17.32 0.46
C ARG A 271 -12.89 16.07 0.65
N LEU A 272 -13.65 15.64 -0.37
CA LEU A 272 -14.38 14.36 -0.33
C LEU A 272 -13.44 13.18 -0.11
N GLY A 273 -12.25 13.24 -0.71
CA GLY A 273 -11.18 12.27 -0.53
C GLY A 273 -10.60 12.23 0.88
N LEU A 274 -10.36 13.39 1.48
CA LEU A 274 -9.90 13.52 2.87
C LEU A 274 -10.89 12.90 3.86
N GLU A 275 -12.20 13.04 3.62
CA GLU A 275 -13.24 12.43 4.45
C GLU A 275 -13.17 10.90 4.47
N ILE A 276 -12.74 10.25 3.38
CA ILE A 276 -12.49 8.80 3.35
C ILE A 276 -11.34 8.45 4.32
N GLY A 277 -10.34 9.32 4.41
CA GLY A 277 -9.17 9.17 5.26
C GLY A 277 -9.36 9.56 6.72
N HIS A 278 -10.55 10.02 7.15
CA HIS A 278 -10.77 10.56 8.50
C HIS A 278 -10.38 9.59 9.63
N CYS A 279 -10.59 8.29 9.44
CA CYS A 279 -10.18 7.26 10.41
C CYS A 279 -8.66 7.19 10.65
N VAL A 280 -7.84 7.71 9.73
CA VAL A 280 -6.39 7.80 9.89
C VAL A 280 -6.01 8.83 10.95
N THR A 281 -6.73 9.95 11.04
CA THR A 281 -6.53 10.95 12.09
C THR A 281 -6.94 10.39 13.46
N ALA A 282 -8.11 9.75 13.54
CA ALA A 282 -8.61 9.16 14.78
C ALA A 282 -7.67 8.09 15.35
N ARG A 283 -7.11 7.21 14.52
CA ARG A 283 -6.12 6.21 14.99
C ARG A 283 -4.79 6.84 15.38
N MET A 284 -4.36 7.93 14.74
CA MET A 284 -3.15 8.68 15.12
C MET A 284 -3.32 9.29 16.51
N GLU A 285 -4.47 9.90 16.80
CA GLU A 285 -4.81 10.43 18.13
C GLU A 285 -4.86 9.33 19.19
N ALA A 286 -5.46 8.17 18.87
CA ALA A 286 -5.46 7.03 19.77
C ALA A 286 -4.04 6.54 20.11
N MET A 287 -3.11 6.57 19.13
CA MET A 287 -1.71 6.19 19.36
C MET A 287 -0.95 7.25 20.16
N LEU A 288 -1.21 8.54 19.92
CA LEU A 288 -0.68 9.62 20.75
C LEU A 288 -1.09 9.44 22.23
N GLN A 289 -2.36 9.10 22.48
CA GLN A 289 -2.84 8.81 23.83
C GLN A 289 -2.17 7.56 24.41
N THR A 290 -2.05 6.49 23.61
CA THR A 290 -1.39 5.23 24.03
C THR A 290 0.08 5.45 24.39
N ILE A 291 0.80 6.28 23.63
CA ILE A 291 2.18 6.70 23.94
C ILE A 291 2.20 7.46 25.26
N THR A 292 1.29 8.40 25.46
CA THR A 292 1.18 9.20 26.70
C THR A 292 0.94 8.31 27.92
N ASP A 293 0.00 7.36 27.83
CA ASP A 293 -0.32 6.42 28.91
C ASP A 293 0.88 5.50 29.21
N THR A 294 1.57 5.01 28.18
CA THR A 294 2.80 4.21 28.32
C THR A 294 3.88 4.99 29.07
N MET A 295 4.03 6.27 28.75
CA MET A 295 5.01 7.15 29.40
C MET A 295 4.69 7.39 30.88
N ASN A 296 3.40 7.44 31.24
CA ASN A 296 2.93 7.67 32.61
C ASN A 296 2.83 6.39 33.47
N SER A 297 2.72 5.20 32.86
CA SER A 297 2.43 3.94 33.57
C SER A 297 3.59 3.34 34.38
N LYS A 298 4.85 3.71 34.10
CA LYS A 298 6.01 3.17 34.83
C LYS A 298 6.48 4.11 35.94
N ALA A 299 6.53 3.58 37.16
CA ALA A 299 7.21 4.22 38.27
C ALA A 299 8.74 4.05 38.14
N GLY A 300 9.48 5.16 38.13
CA GLY A 300 10.94 5.18 38.13
C GLY A 300 11.57 5.54 36.78
N GLY A 301 12.71 6.24 36.82
CA GLY A 301 13.41 6.85 35.66
C GLY A 301 14.03 5.90 34.64
N SER A 302 13.47 4.69 34.46
CA SER A 302 13.88 3.77 33.40
C SER A 302 13.41 4.25 32.03
N THR A 303 14.26 4.08 31.02
CA THR A 303 13.97 4.46 29.63
C THR A 303 12.77 3.68 29.09
N ALA A 304 11.75 4.40 28.61
CA ALA A 304 10.64 3.82 27.86
C ALA A 304 11.11 3.41 26.47
N ARG A 305 10.72 2.22 26.01
CA ARG A 305 11.04 1.76 24.65
C ARG A 305 9.76 1.57 23.84
N ILE A 306 9.61 2.35 22.78
CA ILE A 306 8.38 2.41 21.98
C ILE A 306 8.73 2.14 20.52
N THR A 307 8.10 1.15 19.91
CA THR A 307 8.31 0.80 18.51
C THR A 307 7.03 1.00 17.68
N SER A 308 7.17 1.73 16.57
CA SER A 308 6.15 1.89 15.53
C SER A 308 6.53 1.03 14.31
N VAL A 309 5.64 0.13 13.89
CA VAL A 309 5.86 -0.79 12.75
C VAL A 309 4.94 -0.43 11.58
N GLY A 310 5.53 -0.13 10.43
CA GLY A 310 4.85 0.58 9.35
C GLY A 310 4.67 2.05 9.72
N ALA A 311 5.77 2.68 10.14
CA ALA A 311 5.75 3.98 10.80
C ALA A 311 5.23 5.11 9.91
N GLY A 312 5.41 5.03 8.58
CA GLY A 312 5.08 6.11 7.67
C GLY A 312 5.71 7.44 8.13
N PRO A 313 4.93 8.53 8.25
CA PRO A 313 5.45 9.81 8.75
C PRO A 313 5.57 9.90 10.28
N ALA A 314 5.08 8.90 11.04
CA ALA A 314 5.10 8.86 12.51
C ALA A 314 4.57 10.15 13.18
N GLN A 315 3.45 10.67 12.68
CA GLN A 315 2.85 11.94 13.13
C GLN A 315 2.52 11.94 14.63
N GLU A 316 2.13 10.80 15.19
CA GLU A 316 1.86 10.61 16.61
C GLU A 316 3.11 10.85 17.48
N VAL A 317 4.29 10.43 17.03
CA VAL A 317 5.57 10.67 17.73
C VAL A 317 5.97 12.14 17.62
N GLN A 318 5.80 12.73 16.44
CA GLN A 318 6.03 14.17 16.24
C GLN A 318 5.14 15.00 17.18
N ASN A 319 3.85 14.67 17.26
CA ASN A 319 2.88 15.38 18.10
C ASN A 319 3.21 15.22 19.58
N TYR A 320 3.54 14.01 20.03
CA TYR A 320 3.93 13.76 21.42
C TYR A 320 5.10 14.66 21.86
N LEU A 321 6.18 14.68 21.08
CA LEU A 321 7.39 15.45 21.42
C LEU A 321 7.20 16.97 21.28
N ARG A 322 6.26 17.44 20.44
CA ARG A 322 5.91 18.88 20.34
C ARG A 322 5.10 19.35 21.54
N GLN A 323 4.17 18.52 22.01
CA GLN A 323 3.20 18.93 23.04
C GLN A 323 3.77 18.86 24.46
N GLN A 324 4.65 17.90 24.73
CA GLN A 324 5.09 17.61 26.10
C GLN A 324 6.57 17.24 26.15
N ARG A 325 7.24 17.65 27.24
CA ARG A 325 8.53 17.06 27.58
C ARG A 325 8.30 15.66 28.16
N PRO A 326 8.99 14.62 27.68
CA PRO A 326 8.85 13.28 28.23
C PRO A 326 9.10 13.28 29.76
N PRO A 327 8.21 12.67 30.56
CA PRO A 327 8.37 12.62 32.02
C PRO A 327 9.53 11.70 32.47
N ARG A 328 10.04 10.88 31.55
CA ARG A 328 11.19 9.98 31.70
C ARG A 328 11.89 9.80 30.34
N PRO A 329 13.12 9.30 30.29
CA PRO A 329 13.79 9.02 29.01
C PRO A 329 12.95 8.10 28.12
N VAL A 330 12.94 8.34 26.81
CA VAL A 330 12.24 7.50 25.82
C VAL A 330 13.11 7.24 24.59
N GLU A 331 13.08 6.01 24.11
CA GLU A 331 13.67 5.56 22.85
C GLU A 331 12.55 5.15 21.90
N PHE A 332 12.37 5.93 20.82
CA PHE A 332 11.47 5.58 19.72
C PHE A 332 12.22 4.80 18.65
N THR A 333 11.66 3.67 18.23
CA THR A 333 12.14 2.93 17.05
C THR A 333 11.05 2.97 15.97
N LEU A 334 11.38 3.52 14.80
CA LEU A 334 10.51 3.60 13.64
C LEU A 334 10.94 2.54 12.63
N ILE A 335 10.05 1.61 12.30
CA ILE A 335 10.30 0.54 11.35
C ILE A 335 9.40 0.75 10.13
N ASP A 336 10.00 0.83 8.95
CA ASP A 336 9.27 0.93 7.68
C ASP A 336 10.08 0.28 6.54
N GLN A 337 9.41 -0.11 5.47
CA GLN A 337 10.07 -0.61 4.26
C GLN A 337 10.68 0.51 3.43
N GLU A 338 10.08 1.69 3.49
CA GLU A 338 10.39 2.78 2.60
C GLU A 338 11.41 3.74 3.23
N LYS A 339 12.52 3.96 2.53
CA LYS A 339 13.59 4.83 3.01
C LYS A 339 13.13 6.29 3.04
N GLU A 340 12.33 6.69 2.08
CA GLU A 340 11.79 8.03 1.92
C GLU A 340 10.83 8.39 3.07
N ALA A 341 9.92 7.47 3.44
CA ALA A 341 9.08 7.61 4.63
C ALA A 341 9.92 7.75 5.93
N LEU A 342 10.92 6.89 6.13
CA LEU A 342 11.81 6.98 7.31
C LEU A 342 12.61 8.27 7.36
N ALA A 343 13.14 8.73 6.22
CA ALA A 343 13.84 10.00 6.13
C ALA A 343 12.92 11.17 6.49
N HIS A 344 11.69 11.17 5.94
CA HIS A 344 10.68 12.18 6.26
C HIS A 344 10.37 12.22 7.77
N ALA A 345 10.09 11.08 8.38
CA ALA A 345 9.81 10.99 9.82
C ALA A 345 11.02 11.44 10.64
N TYR A 346 12.23 10.99 10.30
CA TYR A 346 13.46 11.35 11.00
C TYR A 346 13.74 12.86 10.96
N ASP A 347 13.62 13.49 9.79
CA ASP A 347 13.86 14.93 9.62
C ASP A 347 12.90 15.78 10.48
N LYS A 348 11.68 15.30 10.72
CA LYS A 348 10.69 15.98 11.56
C LYS A 348 10.86 15.70 13.06
N ILE A 349 11.33 14.50 13.42
CA ILE A 349 11.41 14.05 14.82
C ILE A 349 12.76 14.38 15.44
N TYR A 350 13.87 14.22 14.72
CA TYR A 350 15.20 14.39 15.27
C TYR A 350 15.43 15.77 15.92
N PRO A 351 15.02 16.91 15.32
CA PRO A 351 15.13 18.22 16.00
C PRO A 351 14.40 18.29 17.34
N LEU A 352 13.24 17.61 17.45
CA LEU A 352 12.46 17.55 18.69
C LEU A 352 13.18 16.71 19.77
N THR A 353 13.87 15.65 19.37
CA THR A 353 14.70 14.85 20.29
C THR A 353 15.89 15.65 20.84
N VAL A 354 16.54 16.47 20.01
CA VAL A 354 17.61 17.38 20.47
C VAL A 354 17.07 18.41 21.46
N ALA A 355 15.92 19.02 21.16
CA ALA A 355 15.26 19.98 22.04
C ALA A 355 14.86 19.36 23.41
N SER A 356 14.64 18.05 23.46
CA SER A 356 14.31 17.32 24.70
C SER A 356 15.48 17.20 25.70
N SER A 357 16.68 17.67 25.35
CA SER A 357 17.89 17.62 26.19
C SER A 357 18.24 16.20 26.66
N GLY A 358 18.15 15.22 25.75
CA GLY A 358 18.45 13.81 26.02
C GLY A 358 17.30 13.01 26.64
N ALA A 359 16.13 13.60 26.84
CA ALA A 359 14.95 12.89 27.32
C ALA A 359 14.28 12.01 26.24
N ALA A 360 14.61 12.22 24.97
CA ALA A 360 14.11 11.41 23.86
C ALA A 360 15.24 11.06 22.88
N GLN A 361 15.11 9.89 22.26
CA GLN A 361 15.93 9.42 21.15
C GLN A 361 15.03 8.81 20.07
N VAL A 362 15.46 8.87 18.82
CA VAL A 362 14.77 8.24 17.68
C VAL A 362 15.76 7.42 16.85
N SER A 363 15.34 6.21 16.50
CA SER A 363 16.08 5.30 15.62
C SER A 363 15.17 4.86 14.47
N CYS A 364 15.70 4.79 13.25
CA CYS A 364 14.97 4.31 12.07
C CYS A 364 15.57 2.99 11.59
N LEU A 365 14.73 1.99 11.35
CA LEU A 365 15.12 0.70 10.80
C LEU A 365 14.38 0.47 9.48
N GLN A 366 15.14 0.43 8.39
CA GLN A 366 14.59 0.05 7.09
C GLN A 366 14.46 -1.47 7.02
N VAL A 367 13.23 -1.98 7.02
CA VAL A 367 12.92 -3.42 7.00
C VAL A 367 11.87 -3.68 5.93
N SER A 368 12.17 -4.56 4.97
CA SER A 368 11.23 -4.83 3.89
C SER A 368 9.93 -5.45 4.43
N PHE A 369 8.80 -5.24 3.73
CA PHE A 369 7.53 -5.84 4.11
C PHE A 369 7.63 -7.35 4.36
N MET A 370 8.32 -8.08 3.47
CA MET A 370 8.51 -9.53 3.61
C MET A 370 9.30 -9.92 4.87
N GLU A 371 10.31 -9.13 5.26
CA GLU A 371 11.05 -9.34 6.51
C GLU A 371 10.17 -9.03 7.73
N MET A 372 9.35 -7.98 7.66
CA MET A 372 8.36 -7.67 8.70
C MET A 372 7.37 -8.83 8.90
N LEU A 373 6.98 -9.52 7.83
CA LEU A 373 6.08 -10.68 7.89
C LEU A 373 6.71 -11.95 8.45
N LYS A 374 8.01 -12.17 8.18
CA LYS A 374 8.73 -13.35 8.68
C LYS A 374 8.91 -13.28 10.20
N GLY A 375 8.94 -12.09 10.79
CA GLY A 375 8.98 -11.85 12.24
C GLY A 375 10.28 -12.26 12.93
N GLN A 376 10.99 -13.25 12.40
CA GLN A 376 12.28 -13.71 12.88
C GLN A 376 13.39 -12.75 12.44
N GLY A 377 14.17 -12.23 13.40
CA GLY A 377 15.35 -11.41 13.13
C GLY A 377 15.10 -9.90 13.06
N MET A 378 13.90 -9.43 12.68
CA MET A 378 13.57 -7.99 12.60
C MET A 378 13.85 -7.24 13.91
N PHE A 379 13.51 -7.85 15.05
CA PHE A 379 13.74 -7.28 16.37
C PHE A 379 14.97 -7.82 17.08
N SER A 380 15.78 -8.67 16.42
CA SER A 380 17.02 -9.17 17.03
C SER A 380 17.96 -8.07 17.54
N PRO A 381 18.05 -6.87 16.93
CA PRO A 381 18.87 -5.81 17.49
C PRO A 381 18.18 -5.01 18.62
N LEU A 382 16.90 -5.25 18.89
CA LEU A 382 16.10 -4.43 19.79
C LEU A 382 15.95 -5.10 21.16
N ALA A 383 16.11 -4.29 22.21
CA ALA A 383 15.75 -4.70 23.57
C ALA A 383 14.22 -4.93 23.70
N PRO A 384 13.74 -5.62 24.75
CA PRO A 384 12.32 -5.75 25.00
C PRO A 384 11.62 -4.39 25.09
N GLN A 385 10.44 -4.28 24.47
CA GLN A 385 9.72 -3.01 24.24
C GLN A 385 8.56 -2.81 25.22
N ASP A 386 8.34 -1.58 25.67
CA ASP A 386 7.21 -1.24 26.54
C ASP A 386 5.91 -1.02 25.76
N LEU A 387 6.04 -0.54 24.52
CA LEU A 387 4.93 -0.39 23.58
C LEU A 387 5.41 -0.79 22.19
N ILE A 388 4.64 -1.64 21.52
CA ILE A 388 4.75 -1.87 20.08
C ILE A 388 3.39 -1.59 19.46
N TYR A 389 3.34 -0.87 18.35
CA TYR A 389 2.09 -0.69 17.62
C TYR A 389 2.28 -0.76 16.10
N SER A 390 1.23 -1.19 15.41
CA SER A 390 1.17 -1.19 13.95
C SER A 390 -0.22 -0.83 13.46
N MET A 391 -0.31 0.28 12.72
CA MET A 391 -1.56 0.87 12.27
C MET A 391 -1.70 0.73 10.76
N GLY A 392 -2.29 -0.37 10.31
CA GLY A 392 -2.66 -0.58 8.91
C GLY A 392 -1.84 -1.63 8.15
N LEU A 393 -0.79 -2.22 8.74
CA LEU A 393 -0.12 -3.37 8.10
C LEU A 393 -1.00 -4.62 8.13
N ALA A 394 -1.76 -4.84 9.21
CA ALA A 394 -2.65 -5.99 9.36
C ALA A 394 -3.73 -6.05 8.27
N ASP A 395 -4.14 -4.89 7.74
CA ASP A 395 -5.12 -4.76 6.66
C ASP A 395 -4.70 -5.50 5.38
N TYR A 396 -3.41 -5.83 5.22
CA TYR A 396 -2.92 -6.53 4.02
C TYR A 396 -2.60 -8.01 4.26
N LEU A 397 -2.77 -8.50 5.49
CA LEU A 397 -2.29 -9.83 5.87
C LEU A 397 -3.43 -10.84 5.91
N PRO A 398 -3.39 -11.93 5.13
CA PRO A 398 -4.31 -13.04 5.31
C PRO A 398 -4.23 -13.61 6.75
N PRO A 399 -5.29 -14.28 7.26
CA PRO A 399 -5.41 -14.66 8.67
C PRO A 399 -4.18 -15.34 9.27
N ALA A 400 -3.60 -16.34 8.58
CA ALA A 400 -2.42 -17.05 9.07
C ALA A 400 -1.18 -16.16 9.19
N ARG A 401 -0.98 -15.24 8.24
CA ARG A 401 0.13 -14.28 8.28
C ARG A 401 -0.08 -13.22 9.36
N ALA A 402 -1.32 -12.76 9.52
CA ALA A 402 -1.68 -11.80 10.56
C ALA A 402 -1.42 -12.36 11.96
N ARG A 403 -1.81 -13.61 12.23
CA ARG A 403 -1.51 -14.29 13.51
C ARG A 403 -0.01 -14.41 13.77
N ASN A 404 0.77 -14.82 12.77
CA ASN A 404 2.22 -14.91 12.90
C ASN A 404 2.89 -13.56 13.16
N PHE A 405 2.42 -12.52 12.47
CA PHE A 405 2.86 -11.14 12.65
C PHE A 405 2.60 -10.66 14.08
N VAL A 406 1.35 -10.78 14.56
CA VAL A 406 0.95 -10.39 15.93
C VAL A 406 1.76 -11.16 16.97
N ALA A 407 1.89 -12.48 16.83
CA ALA A 407 2.68 -13.31 17.75
C ALA A 407 4.16 -12.91 17.78
N SER A 408 4.73 -12.47 16.66
CA SER A 408 6.11 -12.01 16.59
C SER A 408 6.33 -10.69 17.30
N LEU A 409 5.44 -9.71 17.10
CA LEU A 409 5.46 -8.44 17.81
C LEU A 409 5.29 -8.67 19.32
N TYR A 410 4.35 -9.54 19.69
CA TYR A 410 4.04 -9.83 21.08
C TYR A 410 5.23 -10.40 21.87
N ARG A 411 6.01 -11.29 21.26
CA ARG A 411 7.22 -11.86 21.89
C ARG A 411 8.29 -10.82 22.20
N GLN A 412 8.30 -9.70 21.50
CA GLN A 412 9.28 -8.62 21.68
C GLN A 412 8.90 -7.66 22.82
N LEU A 413 7.69 -7.75 23.37
CA LEU A 413 7.29 -6.91 24.50
C LEU A 413 8.10 -7.25 25.76
N ALA A 414 8.45 -6.25 26.56
CA ALA A 414 8.86 -6.44 27.94
C ALA A 414 7.68 -6.98 28.78
N PRO A 415 7.93 -7.60 29.94
CA PRO A 415 6.88 -7.86 30.93
C PRO A 415 6.14 -6.57 31.27
N GLY A 416 4.80 -6.62 31.28
CA GLY A 416 3.94 -5.44 31.40
C GLY A 416 3.89 -4.51 30.19
N GLY A 417 4.53 -4.86 29.07
CA GLY A 417 4.47 -4.12 27.81
C GLY A 417 3.15 -4.34 27.06
N THR A 418 2.81 -3.42 26.16
CA THR A 418 1.55 -3.46 25.39
C THR A 418 1.80 -3.53 23.89
N LEU A 419 1.10 -4.41 23.19
CA LEU A 419 1.00 -4.44 21.74
C LEU A 419 -0.34 -3.83 21.30
N VAL A 420 -0.33 -2.95 20.31
CA VAL A 420 -1.55 -2.42 19.68
C VAL A 420 -1.58 -2.68 18.17
N ILE A 421 -2.64 -3.33 17.70
CA ILE A 421 -2.85 -3.65 16.27
C ILE A 421 -4.10 -2.94 15.79
N GLY A 422 -3.96 -2.11 14.76
CA GLY A 422 -5.08 -1.48 14.07
C GLY A 422 -5.48 -2.25 12.82
N ASN A 423 -6.79 -2.39 12.59
CA ASN A 423 -7.34 -2.93 11.34
C ASN A 423 -8.62 -2.19 10.92
N VAL A 424 -8.82 -1.97 9.63
CA VAL A 424 -10.10 -1.44 9.12
C VAL A 424 -11.26 -2.39 9.45
N LYS A 425 -12.37 -1.84 9.92
CA LYS A 425 -13.53 -2.57 10.43
C LYS A 425 -14.49 -2.93 9.31
N ASN A 426 -14.95 -4.17 9.28
CA ASN A 426 -16.08 -4.57 8.44
C ASN A 426 -17.39 -4.02 9.04
N THR A 427 -17.92 -2.96 8.45
CA THR A 427 -19.16 -2.29 8.86
C THR A 427 -19.82 -1.58 7.68
N ALA A 428 -21.09 -1.21 7.81
CA ALA A 428 -21.83 -0.48 6.77
C ALA A 428 -21.20 0.89 6.47
N GLU A 429 -20.57 1.50 7.46
CA GLU A 429 -19.83 2.77 7.39
C GLU A 429 -18.35 2.58 7.01
N SER A 430 -17.93 1.36 6.63
CA SER A 430 -16.54 1.08 6.29
C SER A 430 -16.09 1.87 5.07
N THR A 431 -14.80 2.07 4.93
CA THR A 431 -14.19 2.72 3.76
C THR A 431 -14.14 1.83 2.51
N PHE A 432 -14.84 0.68 2.52
CA PHE A 432 -14.73 -0.35 1.49
C PHE A 432 -14.98 0.20 0.08
N TRP A 433 -16.17 0.73 -0.20
CA TRP A 433 -16.51 1.20 -1.54
C TRP A 433 -15.55 2.28 -2.08
N PRO A 434 -15.26 3.39 -1.36
CA PRO A 434 -14.36 4.41 -1.89
C PRO A 434 -12.90 3.97 -1.98
N MET A 435 -12.44 3.04 -1.15
CA MET A 435 -11.07 2.52 -1.23
C MET A 435 -10.96 1.45 -2.33
N GLU A 436 -11.71 0.35 -2.22
CA GLU A 436 -11.63 -0.80 -3.14
C GLU A 436 -12.09 -0.45 -4.56
N VAL A 437 -13.22 0.26 -4.68
CA VAL A 437 -13.92 0.37 -5.96
C VAL A 437 -13.58 1.66 -6.71
N ILE A 438 -13.42 2.78 -5.99
CA ILE A 438 -13.03 4.06 -6.63
C ILE A 438 -11.51 4.16 -6.79
N CYS A 439 -10.75 3.84 -5.74
CA CYS A 439 -9.30 4.06 -5.68
C CYS A 439 -8.45 2.81 -5.99
N ASP A 440 -9.07 1.67 -6.31
CA ASP A 440 -8.38 0.39 -6.51
C ASP A 440 -7.48 0.01 -5.31
N TRP A 441 -7.94 0.28 -4.10
CA TRP A 441 -7.20 0.05 -2.86
C TRP A 441 -7.83 -1.08 -2.06
N SER A 442 -7.26 -2.28 -2.22
CA SER A 442 -7.72 -3.49 -1.53
C SER A 442 -7.13 -3.67 -0.14
N LEU A 443 -8.04 -3.79 0.84
CA LEU A 443 -7.78 -4.06 2.24
C LEU A 443 -8.62 -5.25 2.72
N LEU A 444 -8.13 -5.94 3.75
CA LEU A 444 -8.84 -7.00 4.47
C LEU A 444 -9.57 -6.40 5.67
N TYR A 445 -10.85 -6.15 5.49
CA TYR A 445 -11.75 -5.67 6.53
C TYR A 445 -12.06 -6.78 7.53
N ARG A 446 -12.02 -6.44 8.82
CA ARG A 446 -12.21 -7.41 9.92
C ARG A 446 -13.31 -7.02 10.88
N ASP A 447 -13.97 -8.03 11.43
CA ASP A 447 -14.79 -7.90 12.63
C ASP A 447 -13.97 -8.17 13.91
N GLU A 448 -14.61 -8.03 15.08
CA GLU A 448 -13.94 -8.25 16.37
C GLU A 448 -13.48 -9.70 16.56
N ALA A 449 -14.24 -10.69 16.08
CA ALA A 449 -13.86 -12.10 16.21
C ALA A 449 -12.60 -12.42 15.41
N GLN A 450 -12.49 -11.87 14.20
CA GLN A 450 -11.31 -11.97 13.35
C GLN A 450 -10.12 -11.23 13.96
N MET A 451 -10.34 -10.14 14.71
CA MET A 451 -9.26 -9.51 15.49
C MET A 451 -8.75 -10.44 16.59
N TRP A 452 -9.65 -11.03 17.39
CA TRP A 452 -9.30 -11.97 18.45
C TRP A 452 -8.57 -13.21 17.94
N ALA A 453 -8.94 -13.71 16.76
CA ALA A 453 -8.27 -14.84 16.13
C ALA A 453 -6.77 -14.58 15.85
N MET A 454 -6.35 -13.31 15.69
CA MET A 454 -4.93 -12.97 15.53
C MET A 454 -4.11 -13.13 16.81
N ALA A 455 -4.77 -13.04 17.98
CA ALA A 455 -4.14 -13.15 19.30
C ALA A 455 -4.21 -14.58 19.89
N GLU A 456 -4.87 -15.51 19.21
CA GLU A 456 -5.09 -16.87 19.72
C GLU A 456 -3.77 -17.59 20.04
N GLY A 457 -3.67 -18.11 21.28
CA GLY A 457 -2.48 -18.82 21.77
C GLY A 457 -1.41 -17.92 22.40
N LEU A 458 -1.68 -16.61 22.54
CA LEU A 458 -0.83 -15.70 23.31
C LEU A 458 -1.28 -15.64 24.77
N ASP A 459 -0.33 -15.64 25.70
CA ASP A 459 -0.59 -15.51 27.14
C ASP A 459 -0.65 -14.03 27.53
N THR A 460 -1.85 -13.48 27.67
CA THR A 460 -2.10 -12.05 27.89
C THR A 460 -2.70 -11.77 29.27
N GLU A 461 -2.10 -10.85 30.05
CA GLU A 461 -2.64 -10.38 31.33
C GLU A 461 -3.93 -9.57 31.13
N HIS A 462 -3.96 -8.73 30.09
CA HIS A 462 -5.10 -7.92 29.72
C HIS A 462 -5.20 -7.83 28.19
N ALA A 463 -6.42 -7.95 27.67
CA ALA A 463 -6.68 -7.84 26.25
C ALA A 463 -8.00 -7.10 25.99
N ALA A 464 -8.02 -6.22 25.00
CA ALA A 464 -9.22 -5.48 24.61
C ALA A 464 -9.24 -5.21 23.11
N VAL A 465 -10.39 -5.33 22.47
CA VAL A 465 -10.65 -4.80 21.13
C VAL A 465 -11.59 -3.60 21.28
N LYS A 466 -11.20 -2.46 20.72
CA LYS A 466 -11.98 -1.21 20.76
C LYS A 466 -12.21 -0.72 19.35
N THR A 467 -13.34 -0.07 19.11
CA THR A 467 -13.54 0.70 17.86
C THR A 467 -13.05 2.13 18.09
N ASP A 468 -12.43 2.73 17.07
CA ASP A 468 -12.02 4.14 17.09
C ASP A 468 -13.23 5.10 17.09
N SER A 469 -12.98 6.40 17.22
CA SER A 469 -14.05 7.42 17.28
C SER A 469 -14.84 7.56 15.97
N THR A 470 -14.31 7.12 14.84
CA THR A 470 -15.01 7.14 13.55
C THR A 470 -15.91 5.93 13.33
N GLY A 471 -15.70 4.84 14.07
CA GLY A 471 -16.41 3.59 13.84
C GLY A 471 -15.75 2.68 12.79
N GLN A 472 -14.67 3.11 12.15
CA GLN A 472 -14.12 2.49 10.94
C GLN A 472 -12.85 1.67 11.18
N VAL A 473 -12.24 1.74 12.37
CA VAL A 473 -11.02 0.99 12.70
C VAL A 473 -11.20 0.26 14.03
N LEU A 474 -10.78 -1.00 14.07
CA LEU A 474 -10.62 -1.81 15.28
C LEU A 474 -9.19 -1.68 15.79
N LEU A 475 -9.04 -1.44 17.08
CA LEU A 475 -7.77 -1.35 17.81
C LEU A 475 -7.73 -2.49 18.84
N MET A 476 -6.86 -3.47 18.62
CA MET A 476 -6.63 -4.57 19.56
C MET A 476 -5.42 -4.28 20.44
N TYR A 477 -5.64 -4.21 21.74
CA TYR A 477 -4.64 -4.02 22.79
C TYR A 477 -4.35 -5.36 23.47
N LEU A 478 -3.09 -5.77 23.52
CA LEU A 478 -2.63 -6.99 24.19
C LEU A 478 -1.50 -6.65 25.17
N ARG A 479 -1.70 -6.89 26.46
CA ARG A 479 -0.70 -6.67 27.50
C ARG A 479 0.02 -7.97 27.85
N ARG A 480 1.36 -7.92 27.90
CA ARG A 480 2.19 -9.05 28.32
C ARG A 480 2.26 -9.12 29.84
N PRO A 481 2.07 -10.31 30.46
CA PRO A 481 2.22 -10.49 31.90
C PRO A 481 3.63 -10.16 32.39
#